data_AF-A0A2Z5X0W8-F1
#
_entry.id   AF-A0A2Z5X0W8-F1
#
_cell.length_a   1.000
_cell.length_b   1.000
_cell.length_c   1.000
_cell.angle_alpha   90.00
_cell.angle_beta   90.00
_cell.angle_gamma   90.00
#
_symmetry.space_group_name_H-M   'P 1'
#
loop_
_entity.id
_entity.type
_entity.pdbx_description
1 polymer ?
#
loop_
_entity_poly.entity_id
_entity_poly.type
_entity_poly.pdbx_seq_one_letter_code
_entity_poly.pdbx_strand_id
1 'polypeptide(L)'
;MNAKATSQFSKYRILGLVGRGQFGKVLCARIRDTGNLVALKELENKRFPTSKLLRELRFLLTLQHENIVSCTALVHHLNYRYLVMDYCEGGTLRDLMNYPKALSVQQCFDLVNDILLGLEHAHTANIIHCDIKPENVLLKITAKGWKAKISDFGIARLSQEIGSDGSNTGSPGYMAPERFYGQFSEGSDLYAVGIILYELLVGKRPFSGMPTELMNAHLNQRVLVPDSLPRSLQAVIARSLEKLPKRRYTSAQEMRLDLLAAINSEDFSQMNFGQFKSGSGIESCTTVLFSQHTNNFDQKDMSERIVGLVGAGKARFYSTSSLHLRWHSLNLDQEELIAKSEHQIEEIIFTKKSLFALTKRSLYQFVQGKPKSLYQSTQPFKWTVSPHGDWFAISTGKQLEIRNLVYGRAMRLEFATRDLSCIIAFDQHHLVAIANKPETNESRAIIISRRCNIMYRLALPIPIESGIATFTSDRVLLREAGNSQNLYLLDLKPYRLVRIPLEYEVLLMAATPWGYTITANYNAYQTILMLLDLRGNNISNLIIDGEVTAIAPIDINLVAIATSDISGYKLQVINLKKLAIDLVF
;
A
#
# COMPACT_ATOMS: atom_id res chain seq x y z
N MET A 1 -14.26 -38.56 -28.07
CA MET A 1 -13.32 -39.07 -27.04
C MET A 1 -13.62 -38.57 -25.61
N ASN A 2 -14.73 -37.88 -25.34
CA ASN A 2 -14.75 -36.92 -24.21
C ASN A 2 -15.09 -37.50 -22.82
N ALA A 3 -15.59 -38.74 -22.71
CA ALA A 3 -16.10 -39.28 -21.44
C ALA A 3 -15.04 -39.39 -20.33
N LYS A 4 -13.80 -39.82 -20.65
CA LYS A 4 -12.73 -39.99 -19.64
C LYS A 4 -12.14 -38.68 -19.10
N ALA A 5 -12.25 -37.57 -19.83
CA ALA A 5 -11.73 -36.27 -19.37
C ALA A 5 -12.62 -35.70 -18.25
N THR A 6 -13.94 -35.70 -18.47
CA THR A 6 -14.93 -35.20 -17.50
C THR A 6 -14.87 -35.95 -16.16
N SER A 7 -14.55 -37.27 -16.18
CA SER A 7 -14.42 -38.08 -14.97
C SER A 7 -13.12 -37.86 -14.18
N GLN A 8 -12.13 -37.16 -14.73
CA GLN A 8 -10.95 -36.72 -13.95
C GLN A 8 -11.22 -35.40 -13.24
N PHE A 9 -11.91 -34.45 -13.89
CA PHE A 9 -12.22 -33.16 -13.27
C PHE A 9 -13.27 -33.29 -12.16
N SER A 10 -14.21 -34.23 -12.27
CA SER A 10 -15.22 -34.49 -11.24
C SER A 10 -14.63 -34.89 -9.87
N LYS A 11 -13.39 -35.43 -9.82
CA LYS A 11 -12.64 -35.71 -8.57
C LYS A 11 -12.39 -34.46 -7.71
N TYR A 12 -12.46 -33.26 -8.29
CA TYR A 12 -12.15 -32.01 -7.61
C TYR A 12 -13.44 -31.22 -7.34
N ARG A 13 -13.79 -31.05 -6.06
CA ARG A 13 -14.85 -30.12 -5.63
C ARG A 13 -14.25 -28.73 -5.53
N ILE A 14 -14.48 -27.88 -6.53
CA ILE A 14 -14.10 -26.46 -6.49
C ILE A 14 -14.74 -25.80 -5.24
N LEU A 15 -13.94 -25.04 -4.49
CA LEU A 15 -14.37 -24.28 -3.31
C LEU A 15 -14.46 -22.78 -3.60
N GLY A 16 -13.56 -22.23 -4.44
CA GLY A 16 -13.57 -20.80 -4.76
C GLY A 16 -12.44 -20.36 -5.69
N LEU A 17 -12.45 -19.08 -6.04
CA LEU A 17 -11.37 -18.39 -6.75
C LEU A 17 -10.31 -17.92 -5.73
N VAL A 18 -9.05 -18.29 -5.94
CA VAL A 18 -7.91 -17.85 -5.11
C VAL A 18 -7.27 -16.59 -5.70
N GLY A 19 -7.09 -16.56 -7.02
CA GLY A 19 -6.47 -15.41 -7.69
C GLY A 19 -6.60 -15.44 -9.21
N ARG A 20 -6.23 -14.34 -9.84
CA ARG A 20 -6.10 -14.20 -11.31
C ARG A 20 -4.71 -13.67 -11.62
N GLY A 21 -3.91 -14.46 -12.33
CA GLY A 21 -2.57 -14.10 -12.76
C GLY A 21 -2.51 -13.77 -14.25
N GLN A 22 -1.31 -13.49 -14.76
CA GLN A 22 -1.08 -13.16 -16.17
C GLN A 22 -1.54 -14.26 -17.15
N PHE A 23 -1.58 -15.51 -16.70
CA PHE A 23 -1.79 -16.70 -17.55
C PHE A 23 -3.15 -17.39 -17.36
N GLY A 24 -3.99 -16.92 -16.43
CA GLY A 24 -5.29 -17.50 -16.12
C GLY A 24 -5.75 -17.26 -14.68
N LYS A 25 -6.56 -18.15 -14.13
CA LYS A 25 -7.07 -18.09 -12.74
C LYS A 25 -6.66 -19.32 -11.94
N VAL A 26 -6.44 -19.14 -10.65
CA VAL A 26 -6.19 -20.22 -9.70
C VAL A 26 -7.45 -20.45 -8.87
N LEU A 27 -7.95 -21.68 -8.85
CA LEU A 27 -9.09 -22.10 -8.04
C LEU A 27 -8.60 -22.94 -6.86
N CYS A 28 -9.20 -22.77 -5.68
CA CYS A 28 -9.06 -23.73 -4.59
C CYS A 28 -10.08 -24.84 -4.82
N ALA A 29 -9.64 -26.09 -4.70
CA ALA A 29 -10.52 -27.25 -4.77
C ALA A 29 -10.15 -28.29 -3.71
N ARG A 30 -11.13 -29.10 -3.33
CA ARG A 30 -10.96 -30.26 -2.47
C ARG A 30 -10.99 -31.54 -3.30
N ILE A 31 -9.99 -32.40 -3.16
CA ILE A 31 -10.02 -33.77 -3.70
C ILE A 31 -11.14 -34.51 -2.98
N ARG A 32 -12.11 -35.07 -3.71
CA ARG A 32 -13.24 -35.82 -3.12
C ARG A 32 -12.78 -37.06 -2.37
N ASP A 33 -11.84 -37.78 -2.97
CA ASP A 33 -11.37 -39.10 -2.53
C ASP A 33 -10.58 -39.04 -1.20
N THR A 34 -9.92 -37.90 -0.90
CA THR A 34 -9.03 -37.75 0.27
C THR A 34 -9.33 -36.57 1.18
N GLY A 35 -10.20 -35.63 0.76
CA GLY A 35 -10.48 -34.41 1.52
C GLY A 35 -9.40 -33.31 1.46
N ASN A 36 -8.24 -33.59 0.85
CA ASN A 36 -7.12 -32.64 0.77
C ASN A 36 -7.43 -31.43 -0.14
N LEU A 37 -6.84 -30.27 0.18
CA LEU A 37 -6.90 -29.07 -0.64
C LEU A 37 -5.82 -29.07 -1.73
N VAL A 38 -6.18 -28.57 -2.92
CA VAL A 38 -5.28 -28.36 -4.06
C VAL A 38 -5.56 -27.03 -4.75
N ALA A 39 -4.52 -26.44 -5.32
CA ALA A 39 -4.65 -25.32 -6.25
C ALA A 39 -4.83 -25.85 -7.68
N LEU A 40 -5.84 -25.36 -8.40
CA LEU A 40 -6.07 -25.64 -9.82
C LEU A 40 -5.73 -24.39 -10.63
N LYS A 41 -4.53 -24.33 -11.23
CA LYS A 41 -4.12 -23.24 -12.13
C LYS A 41 -4.72 -23.50 -13.51
N GLU A 42 -5.82 -22.82 -13.84
CA GLU A 42 -6.47 -22.88 -15.15
C GLU A 42 -5.64 -22.13 -16.19
N LEU A 43 -5.39 -22.79 -17.33
CA LEU A 43 -4.65 -22.25 -18.46
C LEU A 43 -5.52 -22.26 -19.72
N GLU A 44 -5.64 -21.09 -20.36
CA GLU A 44 -6.41 -20.90 -21.59
C GLU A 44 -5.71 -21.52 -22.80
N ASN A 45 -6.33 -22.54 -23.43
CA ASN A 45 -5.83 -23.22 -24.64
C ASN A 45 -5.50 -22.27 -25.81
N LYS A 46 -6.09 -21.07 -25.86
CA LYS A 46 -5.84 -20.06 -26.91
C LYS A 46 -4.71 -19.08 -26.58
N ARG A 47 -4.33 -18.91 -25.31
CA ARG A 47 -3.28 -17.97 -24.88
C ARG A 47 -1.95 -18.66 -24.56
N PHE A 48 -1.98 -19.93 -24.17
CA PHE A 48 -0.78 -20.66 -23.76
C PHE A 48 -0.37 -21.70 -24.81
N PRO A 49 0.75 -21.52 -25.51
CA PRO A 49 1.29 -22.54 -26.42
C PRO A 49 1.51 -23.86 -25.67
N THR A 50 1.10 -24.98 -26.27
CA THR A 50 1.24 -26.31 -25.65
C THR A 50 2.70 -26.62 -25.29
N SER A 51 3.67 -26.09 -26.05
CA SER A 51 5.11 -26.17 -25.73
C SER A 51 5.48 -25.48 -24.41
N LYS A 52 4.94 -24.29 -24.11
CA LYS A 52 5.18 -23.60 -22.83
C LYS A 52 4.57 -24.35 -21.65
N LEU A 53 3.35 -24.89 -21.81
CA LEU A 53 2.72 -25.72 -20.78
C LEU A 53 3.52 -26.99 -20.50
N LEU A 54 3.89 -27.75 -21.54
CA LEU A 54 4.65 -28.98 -21.36
C LEU A 54 6.04 -28.72 -20.75
N ARG A 55 6.64 -27.55 -21.00
CA ARG A 55 7.88 -27.08 -20.36
C ARG A 55 7.70 -26.76 -18.88
N GLU A 56 6.68 -25.98 -18.51
CA GLU A 56 6.36 -25.68 -17.10
C GLU A 56 6.03 -26.96 -16.32
N LEU A 57 5.18 -27.83 -16.89
CA LEU A 57 4.85 -29.14 -16.33
C LEU A 57 6.11 -30.02 -16.17
N ARG A 58 7.00 -30.07 -17.17
CA ARG A 58 8.27 -30.82 -17.09
C ARG A 58 9.10 -30.35 -15.90
N PHE A 59 9.31 -29.04 -15.74
CA PHE A 59 10.07 -28.51 -14.61
C PHE A 59 9.40 -28.82 -13.26
N LEU A 60 8.09 -28.62 -13.13
CA LEU A 60 7.34 -28.90 -11.89
C LEU A 60 7.26 -30.41 -11.54
N LEU A 61 7.44 -31.32 -12.50
CA LEU A 61 7.55 -32.76 -12.27
C LEU A 61 8.99 -33.20 -11.90
N THR A 62 10.01 -32.51 -12.40
CA THR A 62 11.42 -32.72 -12.03
C THR A 62 11.73 -32.17 -10.63
N LEU A 63 11.17 -31.02 -10.26
CA LEU A 63 11.51 -30.27 -9.05
C LEU A 63 10.68 -30.70 -7.83
N GLN A 64 10.99 -31.87 -7.28
CA GLN A 64 10.35 -32.40 -6.08
C GLN A 64 11.13 -31.97 -4.83
N HIS A 65 10.80 -30.78 -4.31
CA HIS A 65 11.42 -30.22 -3.11
C HIS A 65 10.38 -29.62 -2.16
N GLU A 66 10.65 -29.66 -0.84
CA GLU A 66 9.71 -29.14 0.15
C GLU A 66 9.49 -27.62 0.04
N ASN A 67 10.49 -26.87 -0.42
CA ASN A 67 10.39 -25.44 -0.71
C ASN A 67 10.02 -25.10 -2.17
N ILE A 68 9.43 -26.05 -2.91
CA ILE A 68 8.87 -25.82 -4.25
C ILE A 68 7.39 -26.25 -4.25
N VAL A 69 6.54 -25.53 -4.98
CA VAL A 69 5.14 -25.93 -5.22
C VAL A 69 5.13 -27.16 -6.11
N SER A 70 4.75 -28.32 -5.57
CA SER A 70 4.67 -29.57 -6.33
C SER A 70 3.45 -29.58 -7.25
N CYS A 71 3.60 -30.06 -8.48
CA CYS A 71 2.49 -30.34 -9.41
C CYS A 71 2.21 -31.85 -9.43
N THR A 72 0.97 -32.24 -9.11
CA THR A 72 0.59 -33.66 -8.96
C THR A 72 -0.14 -34.23 -10.17
N ALA A 73 -0.82 -33.41 -10.98
CA ALA A 73 -1.50 -33.83 -12.19
C ALA A 73 -1.74 -32.69 -13.19
N LEU A 74 -1.89 -33.06 -14.47
CA LEU A 74 -2.51 -32.22 -15.50
C LEU A 74 -3.92 -32.76 -15.77
N VAL A 75 -4.95 -31.93 -15.63
CA VAL A 75 -6.36 -32.31 -15.84
C VAL A 75 -6.97 -31.49 -16.97
N HIS A 76 -7.77 -32.14 -17.81
CA HIS A 76 -8.46 -31.51 -18.95
C HIS A 76 -9.96 -31.42 -18.69
N HIS A 77 -10.55 -30.22 -18.85
CA HIS A 77 -12.00 -30.04 -18.72
C HIS A 77 -12.50 -28.94 -19.66
N LEU A 78 -13.50 -29.28 -20.49
CA LEU A 78 -13.99 -28.45 -21.58
C LEU A 78 -12.83 -27.93 -22.45
N ASN A 79 -12.72 -26.61 -22.64
CA ASN A 79 -11.68 -25.96 -23.43
C ASN A 79 -10.44 -25.54 -22.62
N TYR A 80 -10.27 -26.05 -21.39
CA TYR A 80 -9.25 -25.62 -20.45
C TYR A 80 -8.38 -26.79 -19.96
N ARG A 81 -7.14 -26.44 -19.58
CA ARG A 81 -6.18 -27.32 -18.94
C ARG A 81 -5.90 -26.80 -17.53
N TYR A 82 -5.78 -27.68 -16.55
CA TYR A 82 -5.58 -27.33 -15.15
C TYR A 82 -4.33 -28.05 -14.63
N LEU A 83 -3.34 -27.30 -14.17
CA LEU A 83 -2.27 -27.85 -13.34
C LEU A 83 -2.82 -28.00 -11.91
N VAL A 84 -2.78 -29.22 -11.39
CA VAL A 84 -3.14 -29.56 -10.01
C VAL A 84 -1.89 -29.46 -9.17
N MET A 85 -1.88 -28.54 -8.22
CA MET A 85 -0.70 -28.16 -7.45
C MET A 85 -0.98 -28.16 -5.95
N ASP A 86 0.09 -28.14 -5.15
CA ASP A 86 0.06 -27.77 -3.73
C ASP A 86 -0.84 -26.54 -3.51
N TYR A 87 -1.89 -26.67 -2.69
CA TYR A 87 -2.52 -25.49 -2.09
C TYR A 87 -1.60 -24.96 -0.98
N CYS A 88 -1.47 -23.64 -0.89
CA CYS A 88 -0.65 -22.96 0.11
C CYS A 88 -1.54 -21.90 0.80
N GLU A 89 -2.08 -22.28 1.95
CA GLU A 89 -3.11 -21.55 2.70
C GLU A 89 -2.63 -20.24 3.36
N GLY A 90 -1.32 -20.02 3.47
CA GLY A 90 -0.73 -18.78 3.99
C GLY A 90 -0.63 -17.63 2.99
N GLY A 91 -1.13 -17.81 1.75
CA GLY A 91 -1.06 -16.79 0.70
C GLY A 91 0.31 -16.68 0.05
N THR A 92 0.64 -15.50 -0.50
CA THR A 92 1.96 -15.18 -1.03
C THR A 92 2.83 -14.49 0.03
N LEU A 93 4.16 -14.49 -0.19
CA LEU A 93 5.08 -13.69 0.60
C LEU A 93 4.78 -12.18 0.46
N ARG A 94 4.24 -11.72 -0.69
CA ARG A 94 3.74 -10.33 -0.82
C ARG A 94 2.62 -10.04 0.18
N ASP A 95 1.66 -10.95 0.34
CA ASP A 95 0.54 -10.76 1.25
C ASP A 95 1.04 -10.66 2.70
N LEU A 96 1.99 -11.51 3.09
CA LEU A 96 2.65 -11.45 4.40
C LEU A 96 3.48 -10.15 4.60
N MET A 97 4.19 -9.69 3.56
CA MET A 97 4.97 -8.44 3.62
C MET A 97 4.10 -7.18 3.66
N ASN A 98 2.88 -7.26 3.13
CA ASN A 98 1.88 -6.20 3.24
C ASN A 98 1.12 -6.23 4.58
N TYR A 99 1.27 -7.29 5.38
CA TYR A 99 0.51 -7.49 6.61
C TYR A 99 1.01 -6.56 7.75
N PRO A 100 0.13 -5.93 8.56
CA PRO A 100 0.52 -4.94 9.57
C PRO A 100 1.45 -5.39 10.71
N LYS A 101 1.75 -6.68 10.82
CA LYS A 101 2.61 -7.25 11.89
C LYS A 101 4.01 -7.48 11.34
N ALA A 102 4.98 -6.73 11.85
CA ALA A 102 6.39 -6.92 11.51
C ALA A 102 6.85 -8.36 11.82
N LEU A 103 7.63 -8.92 10.90
CA LEU A 103 8.34 -10.18 11.09
C LEU A 103 9.58 -9.95 11.97
N SER A 104 10.00 -10.97 12.71
CA SER A 104 11.30 -10.96 13.40
C SER A 104 12.45 -11.25 12.42
N VAL A 105 13.69 -10.93 12.82
CA VAL A 105 14.92 -11.29 12.08
C VAL A 105 14.90 -12.76 11.68
N GLN A 106 14.61 -13.62 12.64
CA GLN A 106 14.54 -15.06 12.46
C GLN A 106 13.48 -15.44 11.42
N GLN A 107 12.28 -14.86 11.46
CA GLN A 107 11.24 -15.15 10.47
C GLN A 107 11.61 -14.66 9.07
N CYS A 108 12.23 -13.48 8.93
CA CYS A 108 12.76 -13.00 7.66
C CYS A 108 13.86 -13.93 7.12
N PHE A 109 14.72 -14.45 7.99
CA PHE A 109 15.73 -15.43 7.64
C PHE A 109 15.12 -16.78 7.24
N ASP A 110 14.23 -17.36 8.04
CA ASP A 110 13.64 -18.69 7.81
C ASP A 110 12.99 -18.74 6.42
N LEU A 111 12.25 -17.68 6.05
CA LEU A 111 11.65 -17.49 4.73
C LEU A 111 12.69 -17.37 3.60
N VAL A 112 13.80 -16.66 3.81
CA VAL A 112 14.87 -16.52 2.80
C VAL A 112 15.70 -17.80 2.68
N ASN A 113 15.93 -18.52 3.78
CA ASN A 113 16.58 -19.83 3.81
C ASN A 113 15.75 -20.88 3.08
N ASP A 114 14.43 -20.92 3.30
CA ASP A 114 13.49 -21.74 2.52
C ASP A 114 13.58 -21.44 1.01
N ILE A 115 13.60 -20.15 0.61
CA ILE A 115 13.77 -19.77 -0.80
C ILE A 115 15.14 -20.22 -1.34
N LEU A 116 16.22 -20.06 -0.57
CA LEU A 116 17.55 -20.48 -1.00
C LEU A 116 17.65 -22.00 -1.14
N LEU A 117 17.04 -22.80 -0.25
CA LEU A 117 16.95 -24.26 -0.40
C LEU A 117 16.14 -24.67 -1.65
N GLY A 118 15.04 -23.96 -1.93
CA GLY A 118 14.27 -24.15 -3.17
C GLY A 118 15.09 -23.83 -4.44
N LEU A 119 15.90 -22.78 -4.42
CA LEU A 119 16.80 -22.44 -5.53
C LEU A 119 17.99 -23.41 -5.64
N GLU A 120 18.57 -23.86 -4.53
CA GLU A 120 19.67 -24.84 -4.47
C GLU A 120 19.26 -26.14 -5.20
N HIS A 121 18.03 -26.61 -5.00
CA HIS A 121 17.45 -27.74 -5.73
C HIS A 121 17.14 -27.43 -7.22
N ALA A 122 16.68 -26.22 -7.55
CA ALA A 122 16.39 -25.84 -8.93
C ALA A 122 17.67 -25.68 -9.78
N HIS A 123 18.68 -25.01 -9.22
CA HIS A 123 19.98 -24.75 -9.86
C HIS A 123 20.78 -26.05 -10.05
N THR A 124 20.78 -26.97 -9.07
CA THR A 124 21.36 -28.32 -9.27
C THR A 124 20.65 -29.14 -10.35
N ALA A 125 19.33 -28.95 -10.53
CA ALA A 125 18.59 -29.49 -11.68
C ALA A 125 18.81 -28.71 -13.00
N ASN A 126 19.75 -27.75 -13.04
CA ASN A 126 20.06 -26.85 -14.15
C ASN A 126 18.89 -25.93 -14.58
N ILE A 127 17.94 -25.64 -13.68
CA ILE A 127 16.75 -24.83 -13.95
C ILE A 127 16.84 -23.48 -13.21
N ILE A 128 16.94 -22.39 -13.98
CA ILE A 128 16.96 -21.00 -13.50
C ILE A 128 15.52 -20.46 -13.50
N HIS A 129 15.02 -19.96 -12.37
CA HIS A 129 13.60 -19.60 -12.20
C HIS A 129 13.19 -18.37 -13.00
N CYS A 130 14.07 -17.38 -13.10
CA CYS A 130 13.92 -16.21 -13.95
C CYS A 130 12.85 -15.15 -13.57
N ASP A 131 12.15 -15.30 -12.44
CA ASP A 131 11.17 -14.31 -11.93
C ASP A 131 10.94 -14.47 -10.42
N ILE A 132 12.01 -14.61 -9.63
CA ILE A 132 11.90 -14.66 -8.16
C ILE A 132 11.43 -13.28 -7.64
N LYS A 133 10.35 -13.29 -6.87
CA LYS A 133 9.67 -12.11 -6.28
C LYS A 133 8.67 -12.55 -5.20
N PRO A 134 8.25 -11.67 -4.27
CA PRO A 134 7.32 -12.02 -3.20
C PRO A 134 5.95 -12.56 -3.68
N GLU A 135 5.49 -12.20 -4.87
CA GLU A 135 4.23 -12.71 -5.43
C GLU A 135 4.33 -14.15 -5.96
N ASN A 136 5.54 -14.63 -6.28
CA ASN A 136 5.81 -15.99 -6.76
C ASN A 136 6.26 -16.95 -5.65
N VAL A 137 6.47 -16.46 -4.42
CA VAL A 137 6.73 -17.29 -3.23
C VAL A 137 5.42 -17.45 -2.48
N LEU A 138 4.97 -18.69 -2.32
CA LEU A 138 3.76 -19.05 -1.56
C LEU A 138 4.14 -19.53 -0.15
N LEU A 139 3.18 -19.46 0.77
CA LEU A 139 3.38 -19.83 2.17
C LEU A 139 2.46 -20.97 2.60
N LYS A 140 3.02 -22.03 3.17
CA LYS A 140 2.25 -22.99 3.99
C LYS A 140 2.34 -22.62 5.47
N ILE A 141 1.27 -22.87 6.21
CA ILE A 141 1.18 -22.67 7.65
C ILE A 141 1.62 -23.97 8.35
N THR A 142 2.54 -23.85 9.29
CA THR A 142 3.08 -24.98 10.06
C THR A 142 3.03 -24.67 11.55
N ALA A 143 3.22 -25.69 12.40
CA ALA A 143 3.33 -25.51 13.85
C ALA A 143 4.53 -24.62 14.29
N LYS A 144 5.46 -24.30 13.39
CA LYS A 144 6.61 -23.39 13.64
C LYS A 144 6.42 -21.99 13.05
N GLY A 145 5.30 -21.71 12.37
CA GLY A 145 5.10 -20.51 11.56
C GLY A 145 5.00 -20.84 10.07
N TRP A 146 5.37 -19.89 9.21
CA TRP A 146 5.29 -20.07 7.75
C TRP A 146 6.45 -20.91 7.21
N LYS A 147 6.18 -21.70 6.16
CA LYS A 147 7.19 -22.33 5.30
C LYS A 147 7.02 -21.85 3.87
N ALA A 148 8.08 -21.31 3.27
CA ALA A 148 8.04 -20.74 1.93
C ALA A 148 8.23 -21.81 0.83
N LYS A 149 7.46 -21.67 -0.25
CA LYS A 149 7.47 -22.52 -1.44
C LYS A 149 7.52 -21.67 -2.71
N ILE A 150 8.53 -21.90 -3.55
CA ILE A 150 8.70 -21.22 -4.84
C ILE A 150 7.67 -21.74 -5.86
N SER A 151 7.10 -20.84 -6.67
CA SER A 151 6.03 -21.14 -7.63
C SER A 151 6.13 -20.30 -8.93
N ASP A 152 5.37 -20.73 -9.95
CA ASP A 152 5.29 -20.12 -11.30
C ASP A 152 6.60 -20.15 -12.12
N PHE A 153 7.11 -21.36 -12.35
CA PHE A 153 8.21 -21.65 -13.29
C PHE A 153 7.83 -21.42 -14.78
N GLY A 154 6.74 -20.70 -15.08
CA GLY A 154 6.21 -20.49 -16.44
C GLY A 154 7.14 -19.73 -17.39
N ILE A 155 8.17 -19.04 -16.88
CA ILE A 155 9.27 -18.45 -17.68
C ILE A 155 10.67 -18.99 -17.35
N ALA A 156 10.76 -20.07 -16.58
CA ALA A 156 12.04 -20.68 -16.20
C ALA A 156 12.81 -21.20 -17.43
N ARG A 157 14.14 -21.27 -17.31
CA ARG A 157 15.06 -21.71 -18.38
C ARG A 157 16.02 -22.78 -17.92
N LEU A 158 16.38 -23.69 -18.82
CA LEU A 158 17.55 -24.54 -18.60
C LEU A 158 18.81 -23.68 -18.74
N SER A 159 19.84 -23.94 -17.93
CA SER A 159 21.13 -23.23 -17.98
C SER A 159 21.85 -23.37 -19.34
N GLN A 160 21.44 -24.34 -20.17
CA GLN A 160 21.94 -24.53 -21.55
C GLN A 160 21.18 -23.71 -22.61
N GLU A 161 20.08 -23.04 -22.26
CA GLU A 161 19.25 -22.22 -23.17
C GLU A 161 19.57 -20.71 -23.09
N ILE A 162 20.75 -20.35 -22.57
CA ILE A 162 21.16 -18.96 -22.41
C ILE A 162 21.51 -18.36 -23.78
N GLY A 163 20.79 -17.31 -24.18
CA GLY A 163 21.06 -16.51 -25.39
C GLY A 163 20.11 -16.71 -26.58
N SER A 164 19.18 -17.66 -26.53
CA SER A 164 18.36 -18.04 -27.70
C SER A 164 17.03 -17.31 -27.90
N ASP A 165 16.60 -16.45 -26.95
CA ASP A 165 15.30 -15.78 -27.05
C ASP A 165 15.26 -14.46 -26.24
N GLY A 166 15.37 -13.33 -26.94
CA GLY A 166 15.61 -11.98 -26.41
C GLY A 166 14.38 -11.25 -25.82
N SER A 167 13.42 -12.00 -25.27
CA SER A 167 12.22 -11.42 -24.66
C SER A 167 12.50 -10.93 -23.23
N ASN A 168 12.49 -9.61 -23.03
CA ASN A 168 12.54 -8.95 -21.71
C ASN A 168 11.34 -9.39 -20.85
N THR A 169 11.57 -10.42 -20.04
CA THR A 169 10.57 -11.13 -19.25
C THR A 169 11.02 -11.22 -17.80
N GLY A 170 10.05 -11.22 -16.88
CA GLY A 170 10.27 -11.09 -15.44
C GLY A 170 9.95 -9.68 -14.91
N SER A 171 9.98 -9.53 -13.59
CA SER A 171 9.39 -8.39 -12.89
C SER A 171 10.44 -7.28 -12.60
N PRO A 172 10.34 -6.07 -13.18
CA PRO A 172 11.44 -5.10 -13.22
C PRO A 172 12.03 -4.63 -11.87
N GLY A 173 11.29 -4.75 -10.77
CA GLY A 173 11.75 -4.35 -9.43
C GLY A 173 12.55 -5.41 -8.66
N TYR A 174 12.73 -6.60 -9.23
CA TYR A 174 13.59 -7.69 -8.71
C TYR A 174 14.64 -8.11 -9.75
N MET A 175 14.69 -7.42 -10.90
CA MET A 175 15.39 -7.88 -12.08
C MET A 175 16.89 -7.58 -12.00
N ALA A 176 17.71 -8.62 -12.15
CA ALA A 176 19.17 -8.50 -12.13
C ALA A 176 19.72 -7.70 -13.34
N PRO A 177 20.82 -6.94 -13.19
CA PRO A 177 21.37 -6.07 -14.23
C PRO A 177 21.54 -6.70 -15.62
N GLU A 178 22.04 -7.94 -15.66
CA GLU A 178 22.32 -8.72 -16.87
C GLU A 178 21.05 -9.10 -17.65
N ARG A 179 19.89 -9.15 -16.99
CA ARG A 179 18.60 -9.49 -17.59
C ARG A 179 18.13 -8.46 -18.62
N PHE A 180 18.45 -7.19 -18.39
CA PHE A 180 18.13 -6.11 -19.34
C PHE A 180 18.92 -6.22 -20.66
N TYR A 181 19.95 -7.08 -20.70
CA TYR A 181 20.73 -7.45 -21.89
C TYR A 181 20.40 -8.87 -22.40
N GLY A 182 19.31 -9.49 -21.93
CA GLY A 182 18.91 -10.84 -22.32
C GLY A 182 19.84 -11.96 -21.82
N GLN A 183 20.65 -11.71 -20.80
CA GLN A 183 21.52 -12.72 -20.17
C GLN A 183 20.81 -13.34 -18.96
N PHE A 184 21.04 -14.63 -18.73
CA PHE A 184 20.38 -15.44 -17.70
C PHE A 184 21.45 -16.19 -16.91
N SER A 185 21.34 -16.23 -15.58
CA SER A 185 22.24 -17.00 -14.71
C SER A 185 21.56 -17.36 -13.39
N GLU A 186 22.10 -18.33 -12.66
CA GLU A 186 21.68 -18.66 -11.29
C GLU A 186 21.81 -17.45 -10.36
N GLY A 187 22.92 -16.70 -10.50
CA GLY A 187 23.15 -15.42 -9.83
C GLY A 187 22.12 -14.32 -10.16
N SER A 188 21.30 -14.47 -11.20
CA SER A 188 20.16 -13.59 -11.48
C SER A 188 18.99 -13.85 -10.52
N ASP A 189 18.76 -15.11 -10.13
CA ASP A 189 17.77 -15.46 -9.10
C ASP A 189 18.29 -15.05 -7.71
N LEU A 190 19.59 -15.25 -7.42
CA LEU A 190 20.21 -14.83 -6.14
C LEU A 190 20.17 -13.32 -5.93
N TYR A 191 20.33 -12.53 -6.99
CA TYR A 191 20.12 -11.07 -6.94
C TYR A 191 18.70 -10.72 -6.51
N ALA A 192 17.69 -11.40 -7.06
CA ALA A 192 16.30 -11.20 -6.68
C ALA A 192 16.03 -11.62 -5.21
N VAL A 193 16.66 -12.69 -4.72
CA VAL A 193 16.64 -13.03 -3.28
C VAL A 193 17.30 -11.93 -2.44
N GLY A 194 18.39 -11.33 -2.91
CA GLY A 194 19.01 -10.15 -2.26
C GLY A 194 18.05 -8.95 -2.14
N ILE A 195 17.22 -8.71 -3.16
CA ILE A 195 16.17 -7.67 -3.11
C ILE A 195 15.10 -8.04 -2.08
N ILE A 196 14.66 -9.31 -2.04
CA ILE A 196 13.66 -9.80 -1.07
C ILE A 196 14.20 -9.70 0.37
N LEU A 197 15.44 -10.12 0.62
CA LEU A 197 16.10 -10.02 1.94
C LEU A 197 16.20 -8.57 2.41
N TYR A 198 16.61 -7.65 1.53
CA TYR A 198 16.58 -6.21 1.82
C TYR A 198 15.16 -5.73 2.14
N GLU A 199 14.17 -6.10 1.32
CA GLU A 199 12.78 -5.64 1.47
C GLU A 199 12.11 -6.17 2.74
N LEU A 200 12.43 -7.40 3.17
CA LEU A 200 12.00 -7.99 4.44
C LEU A 200 12.61 -7.29 5.66
N LEU A 201 13.88 -6.88 5.59
CA LEU A 201 14.59 -6.25 6.71
C LEU A 201 14.41 -4.72 6.78
N VAL A 202 14.08 -4.06 5.66
CA VAL A 202 13.97 -2.60 5.55
C VAL A 202 12.53 -2.13 5.27
N GLY A 203 11.59 -3.06 5.04
CA GLY A 203 10.17 -2.78 4.79
C GLY A 203 9.86 -2.15 3.42
N LYS A 204 10.85 -2.08 2.52
CA LYS A 204 10.74 -1.51 1.16
C LYS A 204 11.91 -2.00 0.30
N ARG A 205 11.73 -2.04 -1.01
CA ARG A 205 12.81 -2.35 -1.97
C ARG A 205 13.94 -1.30 -1.92
N PRO A 206 15.18 -1.65 -2.30
CA PRO A 206 16.29 -0.70 -2.40
C PRO A 206 16.14 0.27 -3.60
N PHE A 207 15.34 -0.12 -4.59
CA PHE A 207 15.06 0.68 -5.79
C PHE A 207 13.54 0.79 -6.04
N SER A 208 13.11 1.94 -6.54
CA SER A 208 11.69 2.25 -6.80
C SER A 208 11.57 3.31 -7.90
N GLY A 209 10.61 3.13 -8.82
CA GLY A 209 10.32 4.08 -9.89
C GLY A 209 9.52 3.45 -11.03
N MET A 210 9.39 4.17 -12.13
CA MET A 210 8.89 3.64 -13.41
C MET A 210 9.86 2.58 -13.98
N PRO A 211 9.46 1.72 -14.93
CA PRO A 211 10.30 0.63 -15.42
C PRO A 211 11.69 1.04 -15.95
N THR A 212 11.80 2.22 -16.57
CA THR A 212 13.08 2.80 -17.04
C THR A 212 13.95 3.34 -15.89
N GLU A 213 13.33 3.89 -14.85
CA GLU A 213 14.02 4.38 -13.64
C GLU A 213 14.52 3.19 -12.82
N LEU A 214 13.71 2.14 -12.67
CA LEU A 214 14.11 0.86 -12.08
C LEU A 214 15.25 0.20 -12.86
N MET A 215 15.17 0.13 -14.19
CA MET A 215 16.27 -0.38 -15.02
C MET A 215 17.57 0.39 -14.77
N ASN A 216 17.53 1.74 -14.80
CA ASN A 216 18.70 2.55 -14.52
C ASN A 216 19.24 2.36 -13.09
N ALA A 217 18.36 2.20 -12.09
CA ALA A 217 18.75 1.96 -10.70
C ALA A 217 19.38 0.57 -10.51
N HIS A 218 18.76 -0.47 -11.06
CA HIS A 218 19.30 -1.83 -11.06
C HIS A 218 20.66 -1.90 -11.77
N LEU A 219 20.84 -1.21 -12.91
CA LEU A 219 22.15 -1.11 -13.58
C LEU A 219 23.20 -0.32 -12.77
N ASN A 220 22.89 0.94 -12.43
CA ASN A 220 23.91 1.94 -12.08
C ASN A 220 23.90 2.42 -10.62
N GLN A 221 22.74 2.38 -9.92
CA GLN A 221 22.63 2.95 -8.57
C GLN A 221 23.19 2.00 -7.51
N ARG A 222 24.05 2.50 -6.62
CA ARG A 222 24.51 1.74 -5.44
C ARG A 222 23.34 1.50 -4.47
N VAL A 223 23.29 0.32 -3.86
CA VAL A 223 22.36 0.04 -2.76
C VAL A 223 22.80 0.83 -1.53
N LEU A 224 21.85 1.48 -0.86
CA LEU A 224 22.05 2.09 0.45
C LEU A 224 21.52 1.13 1.51
N VAL A 225 22.38 0.24 2.02
CA VAL A 225 22.01 -0.63 3.14
C VAL A 225 22.07 0.20 4.43
N PRO A 226 21.04 0.20 5.29
CA PRO A 226 21.05 1.06 6.47
C PRO A 226 22.04 0.62 7.55
N ASP A 227 22.75 1.57 8.15
CA ASP A 227 23.81 1.33 9.16
C ASP A 227 23.34 0.61 10.43
N SER A 228 22.03 0.61 10.72
CA SER A 228 21.47 -0.09 11.87
C SER A 228 21.31 -1.60 11.65
N LEU A 229 21.49 -2.11 10.42
CA LEU A 229 21.54 -3.55 10.19
C LEU A 229 22.91 -4.14 10.61
N PRO A 230 22.96 -5.41 11.05
CA PRO A 230 24.19 -6.16 11.32
C PRO A 230 25.22 -5.98 10.22
N ARG A 231 26.50 -5.76 10.55
CA ARG A 231 27.55 -5.66 9.52
C ARG A 231 27.66 -6.94 8.68
N SER A 232 27.33 -8.07 9.28
CA SER A 232 27.23 -9.37 8.62
C SER A 232 26.11 -9.39 7.58
N LEU A 233 24.87 -9.03 7.95
CA LEU A 233 23.74 -8.93 7.02
C LEU A 233 23.94 -7.83 5.96
N GLN A 234 24.58 -6.71 6.31
CA GLN A 234 24.98 -5.68 5.34
C GLN A 234 25.90 -6.27 4.25
N ALA A 235 26.88 -7.08 4.64
CA ALA A 235 27.78 -7.74 3.70
C ALA A 235 27.03 -8.74 2.79
N VAL A 236 26.13 -9.56 3.33
CA VAL A 236 25.31 -10.50 2.54
C VAL A 236 24.43 -9.76 1.53
N ILE A 237 23.74 -8.68 1.96
CA ILE A 237 22.91 -7.85 1.08
C ILE A 237 23.75 -7.18 -0.01
N ALA A 238 24.89 -6.58 0.35
CA ALA A 238 25.78 -5.92 -0.60
C ALA A 238 26.35 -6.90 -1.63
N ARG A 239 26.79 -8.08 -1.20
CA ARG A 239 27.30 -9.15 -2.06
C ARG A 239 26.22 -9.71 -2.97
N SER A 240 24.99 -9.88 -2.47
CA SER A 240 23.84 -10.33 -3.29
C SER A 240 23.47 -9.32 -4.39
N LEU A 241 23.66 -8.03 -4.13
CA LEU A 241 23.22 -6.93 -5.00
C LEU A 241 24.35 -6.27 -5.81
N GLU A 242 25.54 -6.89 -5.83
CA GLU A 242 26.65 -6.52 -6.70
C GLU A 242 26.23 -6.56 -8.18
N LYS A 243 26.70 -5.57 -8.95
CA LYS A 243 26.17 -5.33 -10.30
C LYS A 243 26.66 -6.40 -11.29
N LEU A 244 27.96 -6.71 -11.22
CA LEU A 244 28.59 -7.74 -12.03
C LEU A 244 28.26 -9.13 -11.45
N PRO A 245 27.67 -10.08 -12.22
CA PRO A 245 27.37 -11.42 -11.71
C PRO A 245 28.58 -12.12 -11.08
N LYS A 246 29.78 -11.93 -11.65
CA LYS A 246 31.06 -12.47 -11.14
C LYS A 246 31.50 -11.93 -9.75
N ARG A 247 30.76 -10.99 -9.15
CA ARG A 247 31.00 -10.48 -7.79
C ARG A 247 29.92 -10.88 -6.78
N ARG A 248 28.84 -11.50 -7.24
CA ARG A 248 27.80 -12.06 -6.37
C ARG A 248 28.21 -13.41 -5.81
N TYR A 249 27.29 -14.00 -5.07
CA TYR A 249 27.24 -15.43 -4.81
C TYR A 249 27.25 -16.25 -6.10
N THR A 250 27.99 -17.35 -6.07
CA THR A 250 28.13 -18.32 -7.16
C THR A 250 27.04 -19.39 -7.13
N SER A 251 26.47 -19.68 -5.96
CA SER A 251 25.36 -20.62 -5.79
C SER A 251 24.42 -20.21 -4.65
N ALA A 252 23.21 -20.76 -4.63
CA ALA A 252 22.26 -20.57 -3.53
C ALA A 252 22.81 -21.11 -2.19
N GLN A 253 23.56 -22.22 -2.23
CA GLN A 253 24.23 -22.80 -1.06
C GLN A 253 25.24 -21.82 -0.44
N GLU A 254 26.05 -21.14 -1.26
CA GLU A 254 27.02 -20.15 -0.79
C GLU A 254 26.34 -18.97 -0.09
N MET A 255 25.28 -18.43 -0.72
CA MET A 255 24.48 -17.35 -0.13
C MET A 255 23.80 -17.76 1.18
N ARG A 256 23.34 -19.00 1.26
CA ARG A 256 22.70 -19.57 2.46
C ARG A 256 23.68 -19.78 3.60
N LEU A 257 24.92 -20.18 3.31
CA LEU A 257 25.99 -20.35 4.30
C LEU A 257 26.49 -19.00 4.84
N ASP A 258 26.75 -18.00 3.98
CA ASP A 258 27.09 -16.65 4.43
C ASP A 258 25.97 -16.04 5.29
N LEU A 259 24.70 -16.23 4.91
CA LEU A 259 23.53 -15.76 5.67
C LEU A 259 23.36 -16.47 7.02
N LEU A 260 23.59 -17.78 7.08
CA LEU A 260 23.62 -18.54 8.34
C LEU A 260 24.77 -18.10 9.26
N ALA A 261 25.97 -17.90 8.71
CA ALA A 261 27.11 -17.41 9.47
C ALA A 261 26.88 -15.99 10.00
N ALA A 262 26.29 -15.12 9.17
CA ALA A 262 25.92 -13.76 9.54
C ALA A 262 24.87 -13.67 10.67
N ILE A 263 24.12 -14.76 10.89
CA ILE A 263 23.09 -14.86 11.91
C ILE A 263 23.64 -15.50 13.19
N ASN A 264 24.40 -16.58 13.07
CA ASN A 264 25.04 -17.22 14.22
C ASN A 264 26.12 -16.33 14.88
N SER A 265 26.54 -15.23 14.24
CA SER A 265 27.53 -14.28 14.78
C SER A 265 26.95 -13.18 15.68
N GLU A 266 25.62 -13.01 15.78
CA GLU A 266 25.00 -11.91 16.54
C GLU A 266 23.78 -12.36 17.37
N ASP A 267 23.59 -11.77 18.56
CA ASP A 267 22.46 -12.08 19.43
C ASP A 267 21.22 -11.22 19.10
N PHE A 268 20.36 -11.74 18.23
CA PHE A 268 19.11 -11.06 17.86
C PHE A 268 18.01 -11.12 18.94
N SER A 269 18.22 -11.76 20.10
CA SER A 269 17.20 -11.79 21.16
C SER A 269 16.88 -10.39 21.69
N GLN A 270 17.85 -9.46 21.62
CA GLN A 270 17.68 -8.05 21.95
C GLN A 270 17.44 -7.17 20.71
N MET A 271 17.92 -7.59 19.53
CA MET A 271 17.78 -6.84 18.28
C MET A 271 16.42 -7.08 17.61
N ASN A 272 15.42 -6.31 18.03
CA ASN A 272 14.25 -6.09 17.21
C ASN A 272 14.64 -5.35 15.92
N PHE A 273 14.96 -6.05 14.82
CA PHE A 273 14.89 -5.44 13.47
C PHE A 273 13.47 -5.40 12.89
N GLY A 274 12.47 -5.35 13.78
CA GLY A 274 11.22 -4.61 13.59
C GLY A 274 11.25 -3.19 14.21
N GLN A 275 12.38 -2.77 14.80
CA GLN A 275 12.69 -1.42 15.29
C GLN A 275 13.74 -0.70 14.43
N PHE A 276 13.69 -0.93 13.11
CA PHE A 276 13.44 0.28 12.33
C PHE A 276 12.16 0.91 12.89
N LYS A 277 12.26 2.08 13.55
CA LYS A 277 11.07 2.82 14.02
C LYS A 277 10.03 2.79 12.89
N SER A 278 8.77 2.48 13.22
CA SER A 278 7.65 2.52 12.27
C SER A 278 7.50 3.96 11.73
N GLY A 279 8.22 4.22 10.64
CA GLY A 279 8.85 5.52 10.37
C GLY A 279 8.71 5.90 8.91
N SER A 280 7.46 6.15 8.52
CA SER A 280 6.97 6.30 7.14
C SER A 280 7.15 5.05 6.27
N GLY A 281 6.02 4.37 6.03
CA GLY A 281 5.89 3.18 5.18
C GLY A 281 4.41 2.83 5.02
N ILE A 282 3.69 2.81 6.14
CA ILE A 282 2.38 3.45 6.17
C ILE A 282 2.61 4.96 5.93
N GLU A 283 2.18 5.46 4.78
CA GLU A 283 2.28 6.87 4.41
C GLU A 283 1.05 7.63 4.92
N SER A 284 0.91 7.67 6.26
CA SER A 284 -0.16 8.40 6.95
C SER A 284 0.03 9.90 6.74
N CYS A 285 -0.57 10.42 5.67
CA CYS A 285 -0.92 11.83 5.61
C CYS A 285 -2.06 12.04 6.60
N THR A 286 -1.76 12.46 7.82
CA THR A 286 -2.77 12.70 8.86
C THR A 286 -3.48 14.02 8.54
N THR A 287 -4.52 13.92 7.71
CA THR A 287 -5.54 14.95 7.57
C THR A 287 -6.34 15.03 8.86
N VAL A 288 -6.63 16.25 9.30
CA VAL A 288 -7.51 16.55 10.41
C VAL A 288 -8.60 17.51 9.92
N LEU A 289 -9.84 17.07 10.06
CA LEU A 289 -11.06 17.79 9.67
C LEU A 289 -11.79 18.31 10.91
N PHE A 290 -12.58 19.37 10.75
CA PHE A 290 -13.20 20.10 11.86
C PHE A 290 -14.71 20.30 11.67
N SER A 291 -15.49 20.29 12.76
CA SER A 291 -16.73 21.05 12.89
C SER A 291 -16.45 22.43 13.51
N GLN A 292 -17.44 23.33 13.57
CA GLN A 292 -17.22 24.73 13.93
C GLN A 292 -17.66 25.02 15.39
N HIS A 293 -16.76 25.40 16.32
CA HIS A 293 -16.99 26.26 17.54
C HIS A 293 -15.67 26.49 18.36
N THR A 294 -15.56 27.52 19.25
CA THR A 294 -14.31 28.11 19.89
C THR A 294 -14.10 27.82 21.42
N ASN A 295 -12.97 27.87 22.21
CA ASN A 295 -11.49 28.23 22.29
C ASN A 295 -10.75 27.16 23.23
N ASN A 296 -9.46 27.05 23.66
CA ASN A 296 -8.08 27.64 23.54
C ASN A 296 -6.97 26.60 24.00
N PHE A 297 -5.68 26.97 24.24
CA PHE A 297 -4.62 26.40 25.17
C PHE A 297 -3.30 25.83 24.60
N ASP A 298 -2.19 26.02 25.36
CA ASP A 298 -0.77 26.15 24.91
C ASP A 298 0.21 25.85 26.10
N GLN A 299 1.52 25.49 26.08
CA GLN A 299 2.53 25.02 25.09
C GLN A 299 3.74 24.25 25.76
N LYS A 300 4.29 23.11 25.23
CA LYS A 300 5.73 22.99 24.76
C LYS A 300 6.34 21.65 24.23
N ASP A 301 7.14 21.84 23.17
CA ASP A 301 8.49 21.29 22.83
C ASP A 301 8.76 19.83 22.40
N MET A 302 9.57 19.66 21.34
CA MET A 302 9.30 18.74 20.23
C MET A 302 10.37 17.68 19.92
N SER A 303 9.92 16.43 19.82
CA SER A 303 10.37 15.51 18.76
C SER A 303 9.29 14.46 18.45
N GLU A 304 9.48 13.69 17.37
CA GLU A 304 8.67 12.51 16.98
C GLU A 304 7.26 12.83 16.43
N ARG A 305 6.44 11.79 16.15
CA ARG A 305 5.22 11.91 15.31
C ARG A 305 4.22 12.89 15.92
N ILE A 306 3.70 13.81 15.09
CA ILE A 306 2.84 14.93 15.54
C ILE A 306 1.43 14.78 14.99
N VAL A 307 0.43 14.97 15.85
CA VAL A 307 -0.99 15.13 15.49
C VAL A 307 -1.42 16.55 15.83
N GLY A 308 -2.09 17.26 14.92
CA GLY A 308 -2.57 18.63 15.13
C GLY A 308 -4.08 18.74 15.10
N LEU A 309 -4.69 18.92 16.27
CA LEU A 309 -6.13 19.08 16.39
C LEU A 309 -6.47 20.57 16.52
N VAL A 310 -7.27 21.07 15.59
CA VAL A 310 -7.90 22.39 15.68
C VAL A 310 -9.33 22.19 16.16
N GLY A 311 -9.53 22.29 17.47
CA GLY A 311 -10.76 22.95 17.87
C GLY A 311 -10.65 24.42 17.47
N ALA A 312 -11.77 25.11 17.32
CA ALA A 312 -11.82 26.42 17.95
C ALA A 312 -10.94 27.56 17.42
N GLY A 313 -10.40 27.45 16.21
CA GLY A 313 -9.40 28.39 15.70
C GLY A 313 -8.07 28.36 16.49
N LYS A 314 -7.84 27.33 17.31
CA LYS A 314 -6.58 27.08 18.03
C LYS A 314 -6.07 25.69 17.69
N ALA A 315 -4.95 25.62 16.97
CA ALA A 315 -4.28 24.37 16.66
C ALA A 315 -3.41 23.92 17.86
N ARG A 316 -3.75 22.78 18.49
CA ARG A 316 -2.89 22.12 19.47
C ARG A 316 -2.19 20.91 18.84
N PHE A 317 -0.92 20.72 19.16
CA PHE A 317 -0.11 19.62 18.66
C PHE A 317 0.23 18.61 19.77
N TYR A 318 0.35 17.34 19.38
CA TYR A 318 0.57 16.24 20.31
C TYR A 318 1.62 15.30 19.74
N SER A 319 2.72 15.07 20.48
CA SER A 319 3.70 14.04 20.12
C SER A 319 3.28 12.67 20.67
N THR A 320 3.48 11.62 19.87
CA THR A 320 2.91 10.27 20.10
C THR A 320 3.97 9.22 20.44
N SER A 321 5.19 9.62 20.80
CA SER A 321 6.34 8.71 20.93
C SER A 321 6.38 7.90 22.21
N SER A 322 5.96 8.49 23.32
CA SER A 322 5.71 7.78 24.57
C SER A 322 4.23 7.48 24.70
N LEU A 323 3.87 6.50 25.53
CA LEU A 323 2.47 6.20 25.89
C LEU A 323 1.78 7.32 26.70
N HIS A 324 2.45 8.47 26.87
CA HIS A 324 1.93 9.72 27.41
C HIS A 324 1.99 10.80 26.33
N LEU A 325 0.83 11.33 25.94
CA LEU A 325 0.74 12.47 25.02
C LEU A 325 1.31 13.70 25.72
N ARG A 326 2.51 14.14 25.33
CA ARG A 326 3.05 15.42 25.78
C ARG A 326 2.47 16.53 24.92
N TRP A 327 1.95 17.57 25.58
CA TRP A 327 1.29 18.69 24.91
C TRP A 327 2.33 19.64 24.33
N HIS A 328 2.20 19.96 23.05
CA HIS A 328 2.99 21.00 22.40
C HIS A 328 1.99 21.89 21.67
N SER A 329 1.86 23.17 21.99
CA SER A 329 1.41 24.08 20.92
C SER A 329 2.64 24.66 20.23
N LEU A 330 2.39 25.45 19.20
CA LEU A 330 3.28 26.57 18.94
C LEU A 330 2.70 27.71 19.77
N ASN A 331 3.53 28.41 20.55
CA ASN A 331 3.21 29.80 20.90
C ASN A 331 3.26 30.59 19.59
N LEU A 332 2.12 30.62 18.89
CA LEU A 332 1.83 31.58 17.84
C LEU A 332 1.57 32.98 18.45
N ASP A 333 1.57 33.06 19.78
CA ASP A 333 1.51 34.24 20.65
C ASP A 333 2.76 35.14 20.60
N GLN A 334 3.76 34.86 19.75
CA GLN A 334 4.55 35.96 19.19
C GLN A 334 3.75 36.58 18.05
N GLU A 335 3.25 37.80 18.29
CA GLU A 335 2.22 38.53 17.53
C GLU A 335 2.50 38.73 16.01
N GLU A 336 3.66 38.28 15.52
CA GLU A 336 4.08 38.39 14.12
C GLU A 336 3.63 37.22 13.22
N LEU A 337 3.38 36.01 13.75
CA LEU A 337 3.17 34.80 12.91
C LEU A 337 1.92 33.94 13.20
N ILE A 338 0.99 34.40 14.04
CA ILE A 338 -0.38 34.52 13.49
C ILE A 338 -0.39 35.82 12.71
N ALA A 339 -0.15 35.76 11.39
CA ALA A 339 -0.57 36.84 10.52
C ALA A 339 -2.10 36.93 10.65
N LYS A 340 -2.61 37.91 11.42
CA LYS A 340 -3.98 37.99 11.97
C LYS A 340 -5.03 37.56 10.96
N SER A 341 -5.37 36.28 10.94
CA SER A 341 -6.46 35.77 10.15
C SER A 341 -7.73 35.95 10.96
N GLU A 342 -8.55 36.91 10.56
CA GLU A 342 -9.95 37.10 10.99
C GLU A 342 -10.86 35.92 10.53
N HIS A 343 -10.24 34.81 10.13
CA HIS A 343 -10.76 33.71 9.35
C HIS A 343 -10.30 32.41 10.03
N GLN A 344 -11.26 31.55 10.33
CA GLN A 344 -11.05 30.26 10.96
C GLN A 344 -10.17 29.33 10.09
N ILE A 345 -9.39 28.45 10.73
CA ILE A 345 -8.71 27.34 10.06
C ILE A 345 -9.75 26.27 9.74
N GLU A 346 -9.82 25.85 8.48
CA GLU A 346 -10.83 24.93 7.95
C GLU A 346 -10.31 23.49 7.80
N GLU A 347 -8.99 23.31 7.61
CA GLU A 347 -8.35 21.98 7.51
C GLU A 347 -6.86 22.06 7.90
N ILE A 348 -6.31 21.01 8.50
CA ILE A 348 -4.86 20.80 8.61
C ILE A 348 -4.48 19.43 8.04
N ILE A 349 -3.42 19.37 7.22
CA ILE A 349 -2.86 18.12 6.70
C ILE A 349 -1.38 18.01 7.09
N PHE A 350 -1.04 16.93 7.79
CA PHE A 350 0.33 16.53 8.06
C PHE A 350 0.84 15.65 6.93
N THR A 351 1.87 16.10 6.19
CA THR A 351 2.57 15.29 5.20
C THR A 351 3.92 14.82 5.74
N LYS A 352 4.59 13.92 5.02
CA LYS A 352 5.95 13.47 5.36
C LYS A 352 7.00 14.60 5.47
N LYS A 353 6.81 15.74 4.80
CA LYS A 353 7.80 16.84 4.75
C LYS A 353 7.37 18.12 5.46
N SER A 354 6.07 18.37 5.63
CA SER A 354 5.55 19.62 6.22
C SER A 354 4.12 19.49 6.72
N LEU A 355 3.75 20.36 7.66
CA LEU A 355 2.38 20.65 8.02
C LEU A 355 1.81 21.71 7.06
N PHE A 356 0.59 21.49 6.59
CA PHE A 356 -0.18 22.45 5.79
C PHE A 356 -1.46 22.83 6.52
N ALA A 357 -1.84 24.11 6.47
CA ALA A 357 -3.06 24.63 7.08
C ALA A 357 -3.85 25.48 6.08
N LEU A 358 -5.14 25.18 5.96
CA LEU A 358 -6.11 25.91 5.14
C LEU A 358 -6.92 26.89 6.01
N THR A 359 -7.09 28.12 5.52
CA THR A 359 -8.24 28.96 5.86
C THR A 359 -9.05 29.22 4.60
N LYS A 360 -10.29 29.69 4.76
CA LYS A 360 -11.26 30.05 3.69
C LYS A 360 -10.70 30.80 2.46
N ARG A 361 -9.54 31.44 2.59
CA ARG A 361 -8.88 32.27 1.57
C ARG A 361 -7.37 32.09 1.47
N SER A 362 -6.74 31.23 2.27
CA SER A 362 -5.27 31.11 2.32
C SER A 362 -4.80 29.67 2.56
N LEU A 363 -3.68 29.29 1.93
CA LEU A 363 -2.96 28.05 2.21
C LEU A 363 -1.56 28.36 2.75
N TYR A 364 -1.22 27.79 3.90
CA TYR A 364 0.08 27.93 4.55
C TYR A 364 0.81 26.59 4.62
N GLN A 365 2.14 26.63 4.51
CA GLN A 365 3.05 25.52 4.82
C GLN A 365 3.94 25.93 5.98
N PHE A 366 4.01 25.14 7.03
CA PHE A 366 4.88 25.42 8.17
C PHE A 366 6.27 24.82 7.93
N VAL A 367 7.28 25.68 7.90
CA VAL A 367 8.70 25.33 7.69
C VAL A 367 9.47 25.79 8.91
N GLN A 368 10.17 24.88 9.59
CA GLN A 368 10.85 25.16 10.87
C GLN A 368 9.94 25.86 11.90
N GLY A 369 8.66 25.47 11.95
CA GLY A 369 7.64 26.06 12.84
C GLY A 369 7.06 27.41 12.37
N LYS A 370 7.61 28.07 11.34
CA LYS A 370 7.08 29.34 10.83
C LYS A 370 6.12 29.10 9.64
N PRO A 371 4.90 29.65 9.65
CA PRO A 371 4.01 29.58 8.49
C PRO A 371 4.52 30.40 7.32
N LYS A 372 4.71 29.75 6.18
CA LYS A 372 4.96 30.34 4.87
C LYS A 372 3.66 30.34 4.07
N SER A 373 3.18 31.51 3.67
CA SER A 373 2.05 31.63 2.74
C SER A 373 2.43 31.00 1.38
N LEU A 374 1.64 30.03 0.93
CA LEU A 374 1.82 29.37 -0.37
C LEU A 374 0.83 29.88 -1.41
N TYR A 375 -0.36 30.29 -0.97
CA TYR A 375 -1.43 30.79 -1.83
C TYR A 375 -2.40 31.64 -1.03
N GLN A 376 -2.92 32.71 -1.65
CA GLN A 376 -3.98 33.57 -1.13
C GLN A 376 -4.94 33.89 -2.28
N SER A 377 -6.24 34.00 -1.97
CA SER A 377 -7.28 34.31 -2.94
C SER A 377 -8.39 35.17 -2.32
N THR A 378 -9.01 36.03 -3.13
CA THR A 378 -10.18 36.80 -2.73
C THR A 378 -11.44 35.94 -2.63
N GLN A 379 -11.48 34.82 -3.37
CA GLN A 379 -12.56 33.84 -3.41
C GLN A 379 -12.16 32.53 -2.71
N PRO A 380 -13.11 31.78 -2.12
CA PRO A 380 -12.87 30.42 -1.64
C PRO A 380 -12.34 29.51 -2.76
N PHE A 381 -11.55 28.51 -2.38
CA PHE A 381 -10.95 27.56 -3.32
C PHE A 381 -10.99 26.13 -2.78
N LYS A 382 -10.93 25.15 -3.68
CA LYS A 382 -10.69 23.74 -3.31
C LYS A 382 -9.19 23.49 -3.37
N TRP A 383 -8.66 22.67 -2.47
CA TRP A 383 -7.24 22.32 -2.43
C TRP A 383 -7.02 20.83 -2.17
N THR A 384 -5.80 20.36 -2.41
CA THR A 384 -5.31 19.06 -1.94
C THR A 384 -3.78 19.05 -1.96
N VAL A 385 -3.15 18.21 -1.13
CA VAL A 385 -1.69 18.03 -1.08
C VAL A 385 -1.33 16.56 -1.27
N SER A 386 -0.23 16.31 -1.98
CA SER A 386 0.33 14.96 -2.12
C SER A 386 0.77 14.38 -0.76
N PRO A 387 0.73 13.05 -0.56
CA PRO A 387 1.09 12.41 0.72
C PRO A 387 2.50 12.75 1.24
N HIS A 388 3.42 13.10 0.33
CA HIS A 388 4.80 13.47 0.69
C HIS A 388 5.00 14.97 0.95
N GLY A 389 4.03 15.82 0.60
CA GLY A 389 4.19 17.28 0.64
C GLY A 389 5.10 17.83 -0.46
N ASP A 390 5.26 17.11 -1.58
CA ASP A 390 6.12 17.50 -2.71
C ASP A 390 5.44 18.40 -3.73
N TRP A 391 4.12 18.35 -3.78
CA TRP A 391 3.27 19.24 -4.56
C TRP A 391 1.88 19.36 -3.92
N PHE A 392 1.22 20.46 -4.22
CA PHE A 392 -0.18 20.71 -3.90
C PHE A 392 -0.93 21.17 -5.16
N ALA A 393 -2.24 21.04 -5.14
CA ALA A 393 -3.12 21.58 -6.17
C ALA A 393 -4.21 22.45 -5.55
N ILE A 394 -4.60 23.51 -6.25
CA ILE A 394 -5.70 24.42 -5.89
C ILE A 394 -6.59 24.63 -7.10
N SER A 395 -7.90 24.73 -6.89
CA SER A 395 -8.86 25.15 -7.91
C SER A 395 -9.67 26.37 -7.49
N THR A 396 -9.65 27.38 -8.35
CA THR A 396 -10.43 28.62 -8.28
C THR A 396 -11.24 28.77 -9.57
N GLY A 397 -12.55 28.55 -9.48
CA GLY A 397 -13.43 28.51 -10.65
C GLY A 397 -12.92 27.52 -11.71
N LYS A 398 -12.85 27.97 -12.98
CA LYS A 398 -12.42 27.14 -14.12
C LYS A 398 -10.98 26.61 -14.05
N GLN A 399 -10.11 27.17 -13.21
CA GLN A 399 -8.67 26.90 -13.26
C GLN A 399 -8.20 26.02 -12.10
N LEU A 400 -7.48 24.96 -12.44
CA LEU A 400 -6.68 24.14 -11.53
C LEU A 400 -5.21 24.53 -11.68
N GLU A 401 -4.56 24.88 -10.58
CA GLU A 401 -3.12 25.14 -10.52
C GLU A 401 -2.44 24.10 -9.63
N ILE A 402 -1.48 23.36 -10.20
CA ILE A 402 -0.64 22.40 -9.49
C ILE A 402 0.73 23.05 -9.28
N ARG A 403 1.16 23.21 -8.02
CA ARG A 403 2.48 23.74 -7.68
C ARG A 403 3.37 22.65 -7.11
N ASN A 404 4.55 22.49 -7.69
CA ASN A 404 5.60 21.66 -7.10
C ASN A 404 6.40 22.47 -6.06
N LEU A 405 6.53 21.93 -4.85
CA LEU A 405 7.15 22.60 -3.70
C LEU A 405 8.68 22.46 -3.67
N VAL A 406 9.23 21.48 -4.38
CA VAL A 406 10.69 21.25 -4.47
C VAL A 406 11.36 22.22 -5.45
N TYR A 407 10.73 22.47 -6.60
CA TYR A 407 11.28 23.29 -7.69
C TYR A 407 10.50 24.58 -7.95
N GLY A 408 9.51 24.91 -7.12
CA GLY A 408 8.70 26.15 -7.21
C GLY A 408 7.79 26.27 -8.45
N ARG A 409 7.87 25.36 -9.41
CA ARG A 409 7.13 25.45 -10.69
C ARG A 409 5.64 25.22 -10.49
N ALA A 410 4.85 26.21 -10.92
CA ALA A 410 3.40 26.08 -11.14
C ALA A 410 3.10 25.55 -12.55
N MET A 411 2.02 24.79 -12.67
CA MET A 411 1.41 24.37 -13.94
C MET A 411 -0.11 24.54 -13.82
N ARG A 412 -0.77 24.97 -14.89
CA ARG A 412 -2.20 25.29 -14.91
C ARG A 412 -2.95 24.43 -15.90
N LEU A 413 -4.21 24.14 -15.59
CA LEU A 413 -5.16 23.44 -16.44
C LEU A 413 -6.52 24.13 -16.31
N GLU A 414 -7.19 24.36 -17.44
CA GLU A 414 -8.51 24.98 -17.46
C GLU A 414 -9.60 23.96 -17.80
N PHE A 415 -10.76 24.11 -17.16
CA PHE A 415 -11.95 23.31 -17.37
C PHE A 415 -13.06 24.13 -18.01
N ALA A 416 -13.88 23.47 -18.84
CA ALA A 416 -15.08 24.10 -19.40
C ALA A 416 -16.10 24.47 -18.30
N THR A 417 -16.25 23.59 -17.30
CA THR A 417 -17.08 23.75 -16.09
C THR A 417 -16.46 24.73 -15.10
N ARG A 418 -17.28 25.56 -14.43
CA ARG A 418 -16.79 26.51 -13.41
C ARG A 418 -16.54 25.89 -12.05
N ASP A 419 -17.27 24.85 -11.67
CA ASP A 419 -17.35 24.44 -10.27
C ASP A 419 -16.89 23.00 -10.09
N LEU A 420 -15.69 22.84 -9.55
CA LEU A 420 -15.24 21.57 -8.99
C LEU A 420 -15.80 21.42 -7.58
N SER A 421 -16.49 20.32 -7.30
CA SER A 421 -16.97 20.00 -5.95
C SER A 421 -15.80 19.66 -5.02
N CYS A 422 -14.86 18.85 -5.49
CA CYS A 422 -13.63 18.53 -4.78
C CYS A 422 -12.47 18.19 -5.72
N ILE A 423 -11.25 18.32 -5.19
CA ILE A 423 -10.02 17.80 -5.81
C ILE A 423 -9.28 16.97 -4.75
N ILE A 424 -8.78 15.80 -5.12
CA ILE A 424 -8.27 14.81 -4.18
C ILE A 424 -7.00 14.19 -4.76
N ALA A 425 -5.84 14.47 -4.17
CA ALA A 425 -4.62 13.71 -4.43
C ALA A 425 -4.77 12.31 -3.83
N PHE A 426 -4.49 11.26 -4.61
CA PHE A 426 -4.60 9.88 -4.14
C PHE A 426 -3.26 9.13 -4.13
N ASP A 427 -2.27 9.59 -4.89
CA ASP A 427 -0.89 9.09 -4.81
C ASP A 427 0.14 10.23 -4.97
N GLN A 428 1.43 9.89 -5.05
CA GLN A 428 2.53 10.86 -5.20
C GLN A 428 2.53 11.62 -6.55
N HIS A 429 1.72 11.22 -7.53
CA HIS A 429 1.83 11.60 -8.93
C HIS A 429 0.50 12.01 -9.58
N HIS A 430 -0.65 11.74 -8.95
CA HIS A 430 -1.98 11.93 -9.52
C HIS A 430 -3.00 12.50 -8.53
N LEU A 431 -3.99 13.19 -9.08
CA LEU A 431 -5.20 13.62 -8.38
C LEU A 431 -6.44 13.29 -9.21
N VAL A 432 -7.58 13.16 -8.54
CA VAL A 432 -8.90 13.20 -9.17
C VAL A 432 -9.53 14.56 -8.89
N ALA A 433 -9.99 15.23 -9.95
CA ALA A 433 -10.81 16.44 -9.88
C ALA A 433 -12.26 16.07 -10.25
N ILE A 434 -13.22 16.44 -9.41
CA ILE A 434 -14.64 16.11 -9.62
C ILE A 434 -15.42 17.40 -9.86
N ALA A 435 -16.17 17.43 -10.97
CA ALA A 435 -17.06 18.53 -11.35
C ALA A 435 -18.51 18.04 -11.39
N ASN A 436 -19.42 18.73 -10.70
CA ASN A 436 -20.83 18.37 -10.71
C ASN A 436 -21.53 19.00 -11.93
N LYS A 437 -22.63 18.39 -12.37
CA LYS A 437 -23.56 18.92 -13.38
C LYS A 437 -24.92 19.16 -12.72
N PRO A 438 -25.26 20.39 -12.29
CA PRO A 438 -26.55 20.66 -11.66
C PRO A 438 -27.75 20.27 -12.53
N GLU A 439 -27.65 20.49 -13.86
CA GLU A 439 -28.70 20.20 -14.83
C GLU A 439 -29.08 18.71 -14.96
N THR A 440 -28.17 17.79 -14.63
CA THR A 440 -28.39 16.33 -14.81
C THR A 440 -28.21 15.52 -13.53
N ASN A 441 -27.94 16.19 -12.40
CA ASN A 441 -27.59 15.57 -11.11
C ASN A 441 -26.45 14.51 -11.18
N GLU A 442 -25.52 14.67 -12.12
CA GLU A 442 -24.34 13.80 -12.29
C GLU A 442 -23.06 14.51 -11.83
N SER A 443 -21.96 13.77 -11.75
CA SER A 443 -20.60 14.33 -11.65
C SER A 443 -19.67 13.73 -12.70
N ARG A 444 -18.57 14.43 -12.97
CA ARG A 444 -17.49 13.95 -13.83
C ARG A 444 -16.18 13.95 -13.06
N ALA A 445 -15.64 12.76 -12.81
CA ALA A 445 -14.31 12.58 -12.26
C ALA A 445 -13.27 12.67 -13.39
N ILE A 446 -12.20 13.42 -13.17
CA ILE A 446 -11.13 13.69 -14.12
C ILE A 446 -9.82 13.31 -13.44
N ILE A 447 -9.15 12.26 -13.93
CA ILE A 447 -7.86 11.81 -13.38
C ILE A 447 -6.76 12.60 -14.07
N ILE A 448 -5.93 13.28 -13.28
CA ILE A 448 -4.97 14.27 -13.73
C ILE A 448 -3.63 13.98 -13.07
N SER A 449 -2.56 13.92 -13.85
CA SER A 449 -1.20 13.81 -13.32
C SER A 449 -0.72 15.15 -12.73
N ARG A 450 0.26 15.11 -11.82
CA ARG A 450 0.96 16.27 -11.25
C ARG A 450 1.71 17.15 -12.28
N ARG A 451 1.63 16.81 -13.58
CA ARG A 451 2.12 17.59 -14.74
C ARG A 451 0.96 18.20 -15.55
N CYS A 452 -0.24 18.29 -14.98
CA CYS A 452 -1.49 18.74 -15.60
C CYS A 452 -2.02 17.91 -16.80
N ASN A 453 -1.37 16.81 -17.17
CA ASN A 453 -1.91 15.92 -18.21
C ASN A 453 -3.14 15.18 -17.68
N ILE A 454 -4.27 15.31 -18.39
CA ILE A 454 -5.50 14.52 -18.16
C ILE A 454 -5.30 13.11 -18.69
N MET A 455 -5.54 12.11 -17.86
CA MET A 455 -5.36 10.69 -18.19
C MET A 455 -6.68 10.02 -18.51
N TYR A 456 -7.71 10.25 -17.67
CA TYR A 456 -9.03 9.64 -17.81
C TYR A 456 -10.14 10.62 -17.43
N ARG A 457 -11.34 10.40 -17.98
CA ARG A 457 -12.57 11.11 -17.62
C ARG A 457 -13.68 10.08 -17.42
N LEU A 458 -14.25 10.04 -16.23
CA LEU A 458 -15.26 9.07 -15.79
C LEU A 458 -16.57 9.82 -15.49
N ALA A 459 -17.71 9.22 -15.84
CA ALA A 459 -19.02 9.72 -15.44
C ALA A 459 -19.46 9.03 -14.15
N LEU A 460 -19.91 9.82 -13.17
CA LEU A 460 -20.50 9.36 -11.92
C LEU A 460 -22.00 9.72 -11.97
N PRO A 461 -22.93 8.77 -11.81
CA PRO A 461 -24.38 8.99 -11.97
C PRO A 461 -25.03 9.66 -10.75
N ILE A 462 -24.27 10.49 -10.03
CA ILE A 462 -24.60 11.10 -8.73
C ILE A 462 -23.86 12.44 -8.58
N PRO A 463 -24.37 13.39 -7.78
CA PRO A 463 -23.65 14.61 -7.42
C PRO A 463 -22.67 14.31 -6.26
N ILE A 464 -21.43 14.79 -6.33
CA ILE A 464 -20.42 14.59 -5.26
C ILE A 464 -20.21 15.88 -4.48
N GLU A 465 -20.15 15.81 -3.15
CA GLU A 465 -19.84 16.95 -2.28
C GLU A 465 -18.33 17.04 -2.01
N SER A 466 -17.76 15.93 -1.54
CA SER A 466 -16.39 15.83 -1.06
C SER A 466 -15.90 14.38 -1.17
N GLY A 467 -14.64 14.15 -0.83
CA GLY A 467 -14.08 12.81 -0.74
C GLY A 467 -12.66 12.79 -0.23
N ILE A 468 -12.18 11.59 0.09
CA ILE A 468 -10.88 11.30 0.67
C ILE A 468 -10.28 10.06 -0.01
N ALA A 469 -8.95 10.01 -0.12
CA ALA A 469 -8.24 8.85 -0.66
C ALA A 469 -7.40 8.18 0.43
N THR A 470 -7.28 6.86 0.38
CA THR A 470 -6.26 6.15 1.18
C THR A 470 -4.99 6.07 0.33
N PHE A 471 -3.92 6.72 0.78
CA PHE A 471 -2.64 6.78 0.04
C PHE A 471 -1.94 5.41 -0.11
N THR A 472 -2.54 4.36 0.48
CA THR A 472 -2.17 2.94 0.34
C THR A 472 -2.90 2.21 -0.80
N SER A 473 -3.86 2.84 -1.50
CA SER A 473 -4.65 2.15 -2.54
C SER A 473 -5.16 3.04 -3.68
N ASP A 474 -5.57 2.40 -4.78
CA ASP A 474 -6.22 3.01 -5.94
C ASP A 474 -7.69 3.40 -5.68
N ARG A 475 -8.02 3.91 -4.48
CA ARG A 475 -9.40 4.10 -4.01
C ARG A 475 -9.67 5.46 -3.41
N VAL A 476 -10.83 6.00 -3.76
CA VAL A 476 -11.35 7.27 -3.25
C VAL A 476 -12.74 7.04 -2.67
N LEU A 477 -12.95 7.37 -1.40
CA LEU A 477 -14.26 7.40 -0.77
C LEU A 477 -14.88 8.78 -1.00
N LEU A 478 -16.08 8.82 -1.56
CA LEU A 478 -16.81 10.02 -1.95
C LEU A 478 -18.08 10.16 -1.13
N ARG A 479 -18.51 11.40 -0.86
CA ARG A 479 -19.78 11.75 -0.21
C ARG A 479 -20.76 12.31 -1.23
N GLU A 480 -22.00 11.83 -1.24
CA GLU A 480 -23.04 12.31 -2.13
C GLU A 480 -23.55 13.69 -1.70
N ALA A 481 -23.67 14.63 -2.64
CA ALA A 481 -24.18 15.96 -2.33
C ALA A 481 -25.70 15.93 -2.14
N GLY A 482 -26.17 16.44 -0.99
CA GLY A 482 -27.58 16.40 -0.63
C GLY A 482 -28.06 15.05 -0.07
N ASN A 483 -27.19 14.04 0.07
CA ASN A 483 -27.50 12.79 0.76
C ASN A 483 -26.37 12.39 1.72
N SER A 484 -26.48 12.87 2.94
CA SER A 484 -25.57 12.63 4.08
C SER A 484 -25.47 11.16 4.52
N GLN A 485 -26.41 10.29 4.13
CA GLN A 485 -26.45 8.86 4.47
C GLN A 485 -25.81 7.97 3.39
N ASN A 486 -25.30 8.55 2.30
CA ASN A 486 -24.68 7.80 1.20
C ASN A 486 -23.21 8.17 1.00
N LEU A 487 -22.34 7.16 1.11
CA LEU A 487 -20.97 7.25 0.61
C LEU A 487 -20.79 6.34 -0.60
N TYR A 488 -19.76 6.63 -1.40
CA TYR A 488 -19.45 5.88 -2.63
C TYR A 488 -17.95 5.63 -2.73
N LEU A 489 -17.56 4.35 -2.74
CA LEU A 489 -16.18 3.95 -3.01
C LEU A 489 -15.93 3.88 -4.51
N LEU A 490 -15.01 4.71 -4.99
CA LEU A 490 -14.50 4.72 -6.35
C LEU A 490 -13.18 3.93 -6.40
N ASP A 491 -13.24 2.70 -6.90
CA ASP A 491 -12.06 1.97 -7.37
C ASP A 491 -11.59 2.59 -8.69
N LEU A 492 -10.30 2.96 -8.78
CA LEU A 492 -9.66 3.42 -10.01
C LEU A 492 -9.08 2.26 -10.85
N LYS A 493 -8.72 1.13 -10.21
CA LYS A 493 -8.15 -0.05 -10.86
C LYS A 493 -8.71 -1.37 -10.29
N PRO A 494 -9.57 -2.11 -11.01
CA PRO A 494 -10.33 -1.69 -12.19
C PRO A 494 -11.38 -0.63 -11.83
N TYR A 495 -11.90 0.11 -12.81
CA TYR A 495 -12.96 1.09 -12.55
C TYR A 495 -14.21 0.42 -11.97
N ARG A 496 -14.62 0.86 -10.77
CA ARG A 496 -15.88 0.46 -10.12
C ARG A 496 -16.35 1.57 -9.20
N LEU A 497 -17.66 1.78 -9.15
CA LEU A 497 -18.30 2.62 -8.14
C LEU A 497 -19.18 1.73 -7.26
N VAL A 498 -19.03 1.81 -5.94
CA VAL A 498 -19.78 1.00 -4.95
C VAL A 498 -20.46 1.93 -3.95
N ARG A 499 -21.80 1.90 -3.89
CA ARG A 499 -22.55 2.62 -2.85
C ARG A 499 -22.37 1.90 -1.50
N ILE A 500 -22.06 2.68 -0.48
CA ILE A 500 -22.03 2.32 0.94
C ILE A 500 -23.20 3.09 1.59
N PRO A 501 -24.36 2.44 1.83
CA PRO A 501 -25.43 3.05 2.61
C PRO A 501 -25.02 3.11 4.08
N LEU A 502 -25.39 4.18 4.77
CA LEU A 502 -25.19 4.37 6.21
C LEU A 502 -26.53 4.65 6.88
N GLU A 503 -26.66 4.24 8.15
CA GLU A 503 -27.86 4.46 8.95
C GLU A 503 -27.97 5.93 9.42
N TYR A 504 -26.83 6.60 9.56
CA TYR A 504 -26.68 7.92 10.18
C TYR A 504 -26.04 8.93 9.24
N GLU A 505 -26.37 10.22 9.43
CA GLU A 505 -25.82 11.32 8.64
C GLU A 505 -24.33 11.55 8.92
N VAL A 506 -23.50 11.51 7.88
CA VAL A 506 -22.05 11.73 8.01
C VAL A 506 -21.74 13.16 8.43
N LEU A 507 -20.89 13.28 9.45
CA LEU A 507 -20.20 14.51 9.86
C LEU A 507 -18.84 14.59 9.16
N LEU A 508 -17.84 13.85 9.68
CA LEU A 508 -16.45 13.87 9.19
C LEU A 508 -16.05 12.50 8.61
N MET A 509 -15.11 12.49 7.67
CA MET A 509 -14.49 11.27 7.12
C MET A 509 -12.98 11.42 7.11
N ALA A 510 -12.24 10.50 7.72
CA ALA A 510 -10.78 10.47 7.63
C ALA A 510 -10.29 9.13 7.06
N ALA A 511 -9.24 9.20 6.24
CA ALA A 511 -8.63 8.05 5.58
C ALA A 511 -7.61 7.40 6.51
N THR A 512 -7.65 6.07 6.63
CA THR A 512 -6.69 5.29 7.41
C THR A 512 -5.88 4.38 6.49
N PRO A 513 -4.77 3.77 6.96
CA PRO A 513 -3.95 2.90 6.10
C PRO A 513 -4.70 1.64 5.63
N TRP A 514 -5.73 1.24 6.38
CA TRP A 514 -6.51 0.01 6.26
C TRP A 514 -7.97 0.22 5.85
N GLY A 515 -8.39 1.48 5.65
CA GLY A 515 -9.79 1.82 5.37
C GLY A 515 -10.12 3.25 5.75
N TYR A 516 -11.22 3.43 6.49
CA TYR A 516 -11.81 4.74 6.74
C TYR A 516 -12.41 4.83 8.15
N THR A 517 -12.31 6.01 8.76
CA THR A 517 -13.05 6.35 9.99
C THR A 517 -14.06 7.45 9.68
N ILE A 518 -15.33 7.18 9.92
CA ILE A 518 -16.45 8.09 9.63
C ILE A 518 -17.13 8.43 10.96
N THR A 519 -17.41 9.71 11.19
CA THR A 519 -18.29 10.13 12.30
C THR A 519 -19.66 10.50 11.77
N ALA A 520 -20.71 10.20 12.54
CA ALA A 520 -22.09 10.51 12.16
C ALA A 520 -22.96 10.83 13.39
N ASN A 521 -24.05 11.57 13.18
CA ASN A 521 -25.00 11.94 14.22
C ASN A 521 -25.72 10.69 14.77
N TYR A 522 -25.52 10.34 16.05
CA TYR A 522 -26.20 9.20 16.69
C TYR A 522 -27.41 9.65 17.52
N ASN A 523 -27.23 10.66 18.38
CA ASN A 523 -28.30 11.39 19.05
C ASN A 523 -27.84 12.80 19.45
N ALA A 524 -28.70 13.58 20.12
CA ALA A 524 -28.43 14.98 20.47
C ALA A 524 -27.22 15.22 21.40
N TYR A 525 -26.63 14.17 21.99
CA TYR A 525 -25.50 14.25 22.92
C TYR A 525 -24.35 13.30 22.56
N GLN A 526 -24.47 12.50 21.49
CA GLN A 526 -23.50 11.46 21.15
C GLN A 526 -23.33 11.32 19.63
N THR A 527 -22.09 11.02 19.26
CA THR A 527 -21.67 10.74 17.87
C THR A 527 -21.37 9.24 17.74
N ILE A 528 -21.66 8.63 16.59
CA ILE A 528 -21.17 7.28 16.26
C ILE A 528 -19.90 7.39 15.40
N LEU A 529 -18.85 6.69 15.81
CA LEU A 529 -17.64 6.47 15.01
C LEU A 529 -17.73 5.10 14.35
N MET A 530 -17.87 5.09 13.02
CA MET A 530 -17.92 3.89 12.19
C MET A 530 -16.54 3.64 11.57
N LEU A 531 -16.01 2.42 11.75
CA LEU A 531 -14.75 1.97 11.15
C LEU A 531 -15.08 1.12 9.92
N LEU A 532 -14.65 1.53 8.73
CA LEU A 532 -14.82 0.75 7.50
C LEU A 532 -13.48 0.21 6.99
N ASP A 533 -13.48 -0.97 6.36
CA ASP A 533 -12.32 -1.48 5.63
C ASP A 533 -12.10 -0.71 4.31
N LEU A 534 -10.98 -1.00 3.63
CA LEU A 534 -10.70 -0.45 2.29
C LEU A 534 -11.80 -0.73 1.24
N ARG A 535 -12.75 -1.65 1.48
CA ARG A 535 -13.84 -2.05 0.58
C ARG A 535 -15.18 -1.40 0.95
N GLY A 536 -15.26 -0.67 2.07
CA GLY A 536 -16.47 -0.05 2.58
C GLY A 536 -17.32 -0.95 3.50
N ASN A 537 -16.82 -2.12 3.89
CA ASN A 537 -17.50 -2.98 4.87
C ASN A 537 -17.31 -2.41 6.27
N ASN A 538 -18.35 -2.41 7.10
CA ASN A 538 -18.22 -2.03 8.51
C ASN A 538 -17.43 -3.10 9.28
N ILE A 539 -16.39 -2.67 10.00
CA ILE A 539 -15.57 -3.51 10.88
C ILE A 539 -16.08 -3.43 12.31
N SER A 540 -16.36 -2.20 12.78
CA SER A 540 -16.84 -1.92 14.14
C SER A 540 -17.40 -0.51 14.24
N ASN A 541 -18.28 -0.31 15.22
CA ASN A 541 -18.86 0.98 15.60
C ASN A 541 -18.55 1.28 17.06
N LEU A 542 -18.25 2.54 17.38
CA LEU A 542 -18.06 3.04 18.74
C LEU A 542 -18.98 4.24 18.98
N ILE A 543 -19.64 4.29 20.14
CA ILE A 543 -20.39 5.48 20.56
C ILE A 543 -19.43 6.42 21.30
N ILE A 544 -19.56 7.70 21.00
CA ILE A 544 -18.69 8.78 21.44
C ILE A 544 -19.54 9.86 22.12
N ASP A 545 -19.21 10.20 23.37
CA ASP A 545 -19.91 11.26 24.10
C ASP A 545 -19.49 12.66 23.62
N GLY A 546 -20.49 13.51 23.34
CA GLY A 546 -20.36 14.82 22.72
C GLY A 546 -20.44 14.80 21.19
N GLU A 547 -20.55 15.99 20.60
CA GLU A 547 -20.39 16.19 19.15
C GLU A 547 -18.91 16.03 18.79
N VAL A 548 -18.56 15.22 17.79
CA VAL A 548 -17.17 15.14 17.30
C VAL A 548 -16.82 16.36 16.46
N THR A 549 -16.05 17.27 17.06
CA THR A 549 -15.57 18.50 16.42
C THR A 549 -14.23 18.33 15.69
N ALA A 550 -13.47 17.27 15.93
CA ALA A 550 -12.34 16.91 15.08
C ALA A 550 -11.99 15.41 15.13
N ILE A 551 -11.47 14.87 14.02
CA ILE A 551 -10.94 13.50 13.93
C ILE A 551 -9.57 13.47 13.23
N ALA A 552 -8.62 12.71 13.79
CA ALA A 552 -7.28 12.52 13.23
C ALA A 552 -6.77 11.07 13.38
N PRO A 553 -6.57 10.33 12.27
CA PRO A 553 -5.83 9.06 12.29
C PRO A 553 -4.37 9.30 12.68
N ILE A 554 -3.96 8.81 13.85
CA ILE A 554 -2.60 8.99 14.39
C ILE A 554 -1.64 7.93 13.84
N ASP A 555 -2.13 6.69 13.79
CA ASP A 555 -1.42 5.50 13.34
C ASP A 555 -2.47 4.42 13.01
N ILE A 556 -2.03 3.29 12.45
CA ILE A 556 -2.88 2.13 12.14
C ILE A 556 -3.81 1.69 13.29
N ASN A 557 -3.45 1.89 14.55
CA ASN A 557 -4.27 1.46 15.71
C ASN A 557 -4.75 2.62 16.60
N LEU A 558 -4.55 3.88 16.20
CA LEU A 558 -4.75 5.04 17.07
C LEU A 558 -5.50 6.15 16.31
N VAL A 559 -6.61 6.61 16.88
CA VAL A 559 -7.42 7.73 16.34
C VAL A 559 -7.61 8.76 17.44
N ALA A 560 -7.22 10.01 17.18
CA ALA A 560 -7.53 11.13 18.05
C ALA A 560 -8.90 11.70 17.69
N ILE A 561 -9.71 11.98 18.70
CA ILE A 561 -11.03 12.57 18.54
C ILE A 561 -11.17 13.73 19.54
N ALA A 562 -11.47 14.92 19.02
CA ALA A 562 -11.94 16.03 19.82
C ALA A 562 -13.47 16.04 19.83
N THR A 563 -14.06 16.22 21.00
CA THR A 563 -15.51 16.41 21.15
C THR A 563 -15.83 17.71 21.87
N SER A 564 -17.03 18.23 21.66
CA SER A 564 -17.63 19.29 22.48
C SER A 564 -18.92 18.82 23.12
N ASP A 565 -19.09 19.16 24.40
CA ASP A 565 -20.35 19.05 25.12
C ASP A 565 -20.54 20.25 26.07
N ILE A 566 -21.59 20.22 26.89
CA ILE A 566 -21.96 21.30 27.83
C ILE A 566 -20.83 21.59 28.86
N SER A 567 -19.95 20.63 29.13
CA SER A 567 -18.76 20.80 30.00
C SER A 567 -17.50 21.27 29.26
N GLY A 568 -17.59 21.52 27.95
CA GLY A 568 -16.51 22.08 27.13
C GLY A 568 -15.92 21.08 26.13
N TYR A 569 -14.66 21.32 25.74
CA TYR A 569 -13.96 20.48 24.75
C TYR A 569 -13.13 19.39 25.42
N LYS A 570 -13.33 18.15 24.96
CA LYS A 570 -12.57 16.97 25.40
C LYS A 570 -11.72 16.43 24.26
N LEU A 571 -10.60 15.83 24.61
CA LEU A 571 -9.75 15.08 23.69
C LEU A 571 -9.57 13.68 24.23
N GLN A 572 -9.89 12.69 23.40
CA GLN A 572 -9.61 11.28 23.64
C GLN A 572 -8.79 10.68 22.50
N VAL A 573 -7.94 9.72 22.81
CA VAL A 573 -7.23 8.90 21.83
C VAL A 573 -7.69 7.46 21.98
N ILE A 574 -8.39 6.98 20.96
CA ILE A 574 -8.96 5.64 20.92
C ILE A 574 -7.88 4.68 20.39
N ASN A 575 -7.61 3.63 21.15
CA ASN A 575 -6.70 2.57 20.76
C ASN A 575 -7.51 1.35 20.28
N LEU A 576 -7.57 1.17 18.96
CA LEU A 576 -8.41 0.17 18.30
C LEU A 576 -8.06 -1.26 18.74
N LYS A 577 -6.77 -1.53 19.03
CA LYS A 577 -6.32 -2.84 19.55
C LYS A 577 -6.83 -3.17 20.95
N LYS A 578 -7.18 -2.17 21.77
CA LYS A 578 -7.68 -2.41 23.14
C LYS A 578 -9.16 -2.77 23.20
N LEU A 579 -9.90 -2.57 22.12
CA LEU A 579 -11.36 -2.71 22.07
C LEU A 579 -11.83 -4.13 21.70
N ALA A 580 -10.91 -5.12 21.69
CA ALA A 580 -11.13 -6.45 21.11
C ALA A 580 -11.66 -6.42 19.66
N ILE A 581 -11.43 -5.31 18.95
CA ILE A 581 -11.56 -5.24 17.50
C ILE A 581 -10.37 -6.00 16.94
N ASP A 582 -10.54 -7.31 16.77
CA ASP A 582 -9.78 -8.05 15.79
C ASP A 582 -10.05 -7.38 14.43
N LEU A 583 -9.06 -6.59 13.99
CA LEU A 583 -8.99 -6.10 12.63
C LEU A 583 -8.64 -7.30 11.73
N VAL A 584 -9.65 -8.14 11.46
CA VAL A 584 -9.55 -9.34 10.62
C VAL A 584 -9.40 -8.88 9.16
N PHE A 585 -8.15 -8.62 8.78
CA PHE A 585 -7.71 -8.23 7.44
C PHE A 585 -7.47 -9.45 6.53
#